data_AF-A0A7Z0MXS1-F1
#
_entry.id   AF-A0A7Z0MXS1-F1
#
_cell.length_a   1.000
_cell.length_b   1.000
_cell.length_c   1.000
_cell.angle_alpha   90.00
_cell.angle_beta   90.00
_cell.angle_gamma   90.00
#
_symmetry.space_group_name_H-M   'P 1'
#
loop_
_entity.id
_entity.type
_entity.pdbx_description
1 polymer ?
#
loop_
_entity_poly.entity_id
_entity_poly.type
_entity_poly.pdbx_seq_one_letter_code
_entity_poly.pdbx_strand_id
1 'polypeptide(L)'
;MTDLSKLKARLLADPETRAEYEAQAPEFAIARELIAARVRAGLTQDEIARRMHTTQSTIARLESGRTMPSMRTLTRYAEATGSRTVIKLTAATA
;
A
#
# COMPACT_ATOMS: atom_id res chain seq x y z
N MET A 1 17.90 5.96 19.15
CA MET A 1 16.90 5.55 18.12
C MET A 1 16.65 6.78 17.26
N THR A 2 17.04 6.78 15.99
CA THR A 2 16.80 7.93 15.11
C THR A 2 15.30 8.02 14.83
N ASP A 3 14.70 9.16 15.12
CA ASP A 3 13.29 9.41 14.80
C ASP A 3 13.08 9.27 13.28
N LEU A 4 12.15 8.40 12.87
CA LEU A 4 11.91 8.08 11.46
C LEU A 4 11.55 9.34 10.66
N SER A 5 10.83 10.29 11.28
CA SER A 5 10.44 11.56 10.66
C SER A 5 11.67 12.42 10.40
N LYS A 6 12.60 12.50 11.36
CA LYS A 6 13.88 13.21 11.19
C LYS A 6 14.76 12.57 10.10
N LEU A 7 14.81 11.24 10.05
CA LEU A 7 15.56 10.52 9.01
C LEU A 7 14.96 10.78 7.63
N LYS A 8 13.63 10.68 7.49
CA LYS A 8 12.92 10.93 6.24
C LYS A 8 13.14 12.34 5.74
N ALA A 9 13.03 13.35 6.60
CA ALA A 9 13.25 14.75 6.23
C ALA A 9 14.67 14.98 5.68
N ARG A 10 15.69 14.36 6.29
CA ARG A 10 17.07 14.46 5.83
C ARG A 10 17.30 13.78 4.47
N LEU A 11 16.70 12.61 4.25
CA LEU A 11 16.83 11.87 2.99
C LEU A 11 16.12 12.60 1.84
N LEU A 12 14.92 13.13 2.08
CA LEU A 12 14.16 13.87 1.06
C LEU A 12 14.70 15.29 0.80
N ALA A 13 15.74 15.73 1.50
CA ALA A 13 16.44 16.96 1.18
C ALA A 13 17.30 16.83 -0.08
N ASP A 14 17.73 15.61 -0.41
CA ASP A 14 18.43 15.30 -1.65
C ASP A 14 17.43 15.22 -2.83
N PRO A 15 17.63 15.98 -3.92
CA PRO A 15 16.71 16.02 -5.06
C PRO A 15 16.53 14.67 -5.77
N GLU A 16 17.60 13.88 -5.90
CA GLU A 16 17.55 12.56 -6.55
C GLU A 16 16.72 11.58 -5.72
N THR A 17 16.99 11.53 -4.41
CA THR A 17 16.21 10.74 -3.46
C THR A 17 14.74 11.17 -3.43
N ARG A 18 14.46 12.47 -3.52
CA ARG A 18 13.09 12.99 -3.57
C ARG A 18 12.37 12.54 -4.85
N ALA A 19 13.02 12.68 -6.01
CA ALA A 19 12.44 12.30 -7.29
C ALA A 19 12.08 10.81 -7.32
N GLU A 20 12.96 9.93 -6.84
CA GLU A 20 12.68 8.49 -6.75
C GLU A 20 11.57 8.19 -5.74
N TYR A 21 11.54 8.88 -4.60
CA TYR A 21 10.47 8.71 -3.61
C TYR A 21 9.10 9.14 -4.15
N GLU A 22 9.05 10.23 -4.91
CA GLU A 22 7.84 10.74 -5.55
C GLU A 22 7.40 9.84 -6.71
N ALA A 23 8.34 9.24 -7.45
CA ALA A 23 8.04 8.26 -8.50
C ALA A 23 7.30 7.02 -7.95
N GLN A 24 7.55 6.63 -6.69
CA GLN A 24 6.88 5.52 -5.99
C GLN A 24 5.55 5.92 -5.33
N ALA A 25 5.09 7.17 -5.50
CA ALA A 25 3.84 7.65 -4.91
C ALA A 25 2.60 6.79 -5.27
N PRO A 26 2.44 6.28 -6.52
CA PRO A 26 1.31 5.43 -6.89
C PRO A 26 1.25 4.12 -6.09
N GLU A 27 2.38 3.42 -5.96
CA GLU A 27 2.48 2.15 -5.24
C GLU A 27 2.17 2.35 -3.75
N PHE A 28 2.69 3.43 -3.16
CA PHE A 28 2.38 3.76 -1.77
C PHE A 28 0.91 4.14 -1.58
N ALA A 29 0.28 4.78 -2.56
CA ALA A 29 -1.15 5.09 -2.49
C ALA A 29 -1.99 3.80 -2.45
N ILE A 30 -1.69 2.84 -3.31
CA ILE A 30 -2.36 1.53 -3.32
C ILE A 30 -2.13 0.81 -1.99
N ALA A 31 -0.89 0.74 -1.52
CA ALA A 31 -0.55 0.09 -0.26
C ALA A 31 -1.32 0.69 0.93
N ARG A 32 -1.43 2.02 1.00
CA ARG A 32 -2.22 2.72 2.04
C ARG A 32 -3.69 2.35 1.98
N GLU A 33 -4.28 2.26 0.79
CA GLU A 33 -5.68 1.85 0.63
C GLU A 33 -5.93 0.42 1.09
N LEU A 34 -5.02 -0.51 0.77
CA LEU A 34 -5.10 -1.90 1.23
C LEU A 34 -5.02 -1.99 2.77
N ILE A 35 -4.04 -1.32 3.37
CA ILE A 35 -3.90 -1.26 4.84
C ILE A 35 -5.16 -0.66 5.47
N ALA A 36 -5.69 0.43 4.91
CA ALA A 36 -6.89 1.08 5.44
C ALA A 36 -8.11 0.16 5.35
N ALA A 37 -8.30 -0.57 4.23
CA ALA A 37 -9.37 -1.55 4.10
C ALA A 37 -9.25 -2.68 5.13
N ARG A 38 -8.04 -3.21 5.34
CA ARG A 38 -7.78 -4.26 6.33
C ARG A 38 -8.05 -3.78 7.76
N VAL A 39 -7.60 -2.58 8.11
CA VAL A 39 -7.82 -1.98 9.44
C VAL A 39 -9.31 -1.72 9.68
N ARG A 40 -10.05 -1.20 8.68
CA ARG A 40 -11.51 -1.03 8.78
C ARG A 40 -12.25 -2.36 9.00
N ALA A 41 -11.75 -3.43 8.38
CA ALA A 41 -12.29 -4.78 8.58
C ALA A 41 -11.88 -5.43 9.92
N GLY A 42 -11.04 -4.77 10.73
CA GLY A 42 -10.57 -5.28 12.02
C GLY A 42 -9.61 -6.47 11.89
N LEU A 43 -8.90 -6.59 10.77
CA LEU A 43 -8.06 -7.76 10.48
C LEU A 43 -6.56 -7.47 10.67
N THR A 44 -5.86 -8.46 11.19
CA THR A 44 -4.40 -8.58 11.11
C THR A 44 -3.96 -9.04 9.72
N GLN A 45 -2.66 -8.90 9.41
CA GLN A 45 -2.11 -9.39 8.14
C GLN A 45 -2.23 -10.92 8.00
N ASP A 46 -2.10 -11.65 9.11
CA ASP A 46 -2.29 -13.11 9.16
C ASP A 46 -3.74 -13.52 8.86
N GLU A 47 -4.72 -12.78 9.40
CA GLU A 47 -6.13 -13.10 9.21
C GLU A 47 -6.58 -12.88 7.77
N ILE A 48 -6.19 -11.76 7.16
CA ILE A 48 -6.52 -11.54 5.75
C ILE A 48 -5.75 -12.52 4.85
N ALA A 49 -4.51 -12.90 5.19
CA ALA A 49 -3.77 -13.92 4.45
C ALA A 49 -4.55 -15.23 4.40
N ARG A 50 -5.11 -15.67 5.52
CA ARG A 50 -6.00 -16.85 5.59
C ARG A 50 -7.23 -16.68 4.71
N ARG A 51 -7.92 -15.55 4.78
CA ARG A 51 -9.11 -15.26 3.93
C ARG A 51 -8.79 -15.24 2.44
N MET A 52 -7.60 -14.76 2.07
CA MET A 52 -7.13 -14.72 0.69
C MET A 52 -6.40 -16.00 0.27
N HIS A 53 -6.37 -17.04 1.10
CA HIS A 53 -5.65 -18.30 0.83
C HIS A 53 -4.20 -18.05 0.36
N THR A 54 -3.49 -17.21 1.09
CA THR A 54 -2.09 -16.84 0.81
C THR A 54 -1.30 -16.74 2.12
N THR A 55 -0.04 -16.32 2.04
CA THR A 55 0.83 -16.17 3.21
C THR A 55 0.81 -14.75 3.76
N GLN A 56 1.10 -14.59 5.05
CA GLN A 56 1.28 -13.25 5.64
C GLN A 56 2.42 -12.49 4.97
N SER A 57 3.49 -13.16 4.54
CA SER A 57 4.58 -12.53 3.80
C SER A 57 4.13 -11.97 2.45
N THR A 58 3.13 -12.59 1.81
CA THR A 58 2.51 -12.08 0.59
C THR A 58 1.68 -10.82 0.90
N ILE A 59 0.89 -10.84 1.97
CA ILE A 59 0.12 -9.66 2.41
C ILE A 59 1.05 -8.50 2.80
N ALA A 60 2.12 -8.77 3.56
CA ALA A 60 3.11 -7.77 3.93
C ALA A 60 3.80 -7.17 2.71
N ARG A 61 4.07 -7.97 1.67
CA ARG A 61 4.59 -7.47 0.39
C ARG A 61 3.60 -6.54 -0.30
N LEU A 62 2.32 -6.93 -0.38
CA LEU A 62 1.27 -6.09 -0.96
C LEU A 62 1.12 -4.76 -0.21
N GLU A 63 1.13 -4.80 1.12
CA GLU A 63 1.00 -3.62 1.98
C GLU A 63 2.28 -2.79 2.09
N SER A 64 3.42 -3.29 1.61
CA SER A 64 4.67 -2.53 1.62
C SER A 64 4.79 -1.51 0.49
N GLY A 65 3.95 -1.60 -0.55
CA GLY A 65 4.08 -0.80 -1.76
C GLY A 65 5.30 -1.15 -2.62
N ARG A 66 6.01 -2.25 -2.33
CA ARG A 66 7.18 -2.68 -3.12
C ARG A 66 6.82 -3.33 -4.45
N THR A 67 5.55 -3.66 -4.67
CA THR A 67 5.12 -4.39 -5.86
C THR A 67 3.71 -3.96 -6.22
N MET A 68 3.49 -3.63 -7.49
CA MET A 68 2.17 -3.33 -8.02
C MET A 68 1.31 -4.61 -8.06
N PRO A 69 0.18 -4.66 -7.32
CA PRO A 69 -0.74 -5.77 -7.41
C PRO A 69 -1.52 -5.75 -8.73
N SER A 70 -1.87 -6.94 -9.23
CA SER A 70 -2.83 -7.05 -10.33
C SER A 70 -4.23 -6.60 -9.90
N MET A 71 -5.06 -6.19 -10.86
CA MET A 71 -6.48 -5.90 -10.61
C MET A 71 -7.21 -7.08 -9.96
N ARG A 72 -6.89 -8.31 -10.35
CA ARG A 72 -7.45 -9.52 -9.74
C ARG A 72 -7.08 -9.63 -8.26
N THR A 73 -5.84 -9.30 -7.91
CA THR A 73 -5.38 -9.29 -6.52
C THR A 73 -6.13 -8.24 -5.70
N LEU A 74 -6.30 -7.03 -6.25
CA LEU A 74 -7.05 -5.95 -5.61
C LEU A 74 -8.50 -6.36 -5.33
N THR A 75 -9.19 -6.97 -6.30
CA THR A 75 -10.57 -7.46 -6.12
C THR A 75 -10.66 -8.51 -5.02
N ARG A 76 -9.77 -9.52 -4.99
CA ARG A 76 -9.75 -10.54 -3.93
C ARG A 76 -9.46 -9.95 -2.55
N TYR A 77 -8.60 -8.95 -2.48
CA TYR A 77 -8.30 -8.25 -1.23
C TYR A 77 -9.52 -7.47 -0.73
N ALA A 78 -10.23 -6.79 -1.64
CA ALA A 78 -11.47 -6.10 -1.33
C ALA A 78 -12.53 -7.08 -0.81
N GLU A 79 -12.75 -8.21 -1.48
CA GLU A 79 -13.66 -9.27 -1.03
C GLU A 79 -13.29 -9.79 0.37
N ALA A 80 -12.01 -10.07 0.63
CA ALA A 80 -11.54 -10.56 1.93
C ALA A 80 -11.74 -9.57 3.09
N THR A 81 -11.80 -8.28 2.77
CA THR A 81 -12.03 -7.18 3.72
C THR A 81 -13.49 -6.69 3.75
N GLY A 82 -14.39 -7.30 2.97
CA GLY A 82 -15.78 -6.83 2.84
C GLY A 82 -15.91 -5.46 2.15
N SER A 83 -14.89 -5.07 1.38
CA SER A 83 -14.86 -3.85 0.58
C SER A 83 -15.21 -4.13 -0.89
N ARG A 84 -15.39 -3.06 -1.68
CA ARG A 84 -15.53 -3.13 -3.14
C ARG A 84 -14.44 -2.29 -3.80
N THR A 85 -13.78 -2.86 -4.81
CA THR A 85 -12.79 -2.12 -5.62
C THR A 85 -13.48 -1.07 -6.49
N VAL A 86 -12.95 0.16 -6.47
CA VAL A 86 -13.36 1.26 -7.36
C VAL A 86 -12.11 1.86 -7.99
N ILE A 87 -12.14 2.08 -9.30
CA ILE A 87 -11.08 2.80 -10.03
C ILE A 87 -11.62 4.19 -10.37
N LYS A 88 -10.84 5.22 -10.04
CA LYS A 88 -11.17 6.61 -10.35
C LYS A 88 -9.98 7.25 -11.07
N LEU A 89 -10.26 7.87 -12.21
CA LEU A 89 -9.30 8.75 -12.89
C LEU A 89 -9.57 10.18 -12.44
N THR A 90 -8.51 10.93 -12.13
CA THR A 90 -8.59 12.35 -11.78
C THR A 90 -7.73 13.17 -12.73
N ALA A 91 -7.95 14.49 -12.78
CA ALA A 91 -7.09 15.38 -13.54
C ALA A 91 -5.63 15.20 -13.10
N ALA A 92 -4.72 15.15 -14.06
CA ALA A 92 -3.30 15.27 -13.78
C ALA A 92 -3.06 16.72 -13.37
N THR A 93 -2.84 16.97 -12.08
CA THR A 93 -2.37 18.28 -11.64
C THR A 93 -0.94 18.43 -12.13
N ALA A 94 -0.71 19.40 -13.02
CA ALA A 94 0.62 19.75 -13.54
C ALA A 94 1.52 20.33 -12.45
#